data_AF-A0A0R2K258-F1
#
_entry.id   AF-A0A0R2K258-F1
#
_cell.length_a   1.000
_cell.length_b   1.000
_cell.length_c   1.000
_cell.angle_alpha   90.00
_cell.angle_beta   90.00
_cell.angle_gamma   90.00
#
_symmetry.space_group_name_H-M   'P 1'
#
loop_
_entity.id
_entity.type
_entity.pdbx_description
1 polymer ?
#
loop_
_entity_poly.entity_id
_entity_poly.type
_entity_poly.pdbx_seq_one_letter_code
_entity_poly.pdbx_strand_id
1 'polypeptide(L)'
;MIETSEQAAKLILERLEKDFSRHSRTIYQMLIVRDRFDEVYNFFLEIKPKDRREKSIPLHTLDNYELTYLEAVINALRQQTQITMQFKGFEGLIWPQAQTRIAKG
;
A
#
# COMPACT_ATOMS: atom_id res chain seq x y z
N MET A 1 -14.26 -5.66 15.71
CA MET A 1 -12.94 -6.30 15.91
C MET A 1 -11.95 -5.51 15.09
N ILE A 2 -10.83 -5.06 15.66
CA ILE A 2 -9.76 -4.44 14.88
C ILE A 2 -9.03 -5.59 14.16
N GLU A 3 -8.92 -5.52 12.85
CA GLU A 3 -8.17 -6.50 12.06
C GLU A 3 -6.68 -6.50 12.43
N THR A 4 -6.07 -7.68 12.56
CA THR A 4 -4.63 -7.74 12.83
C THR A 4 -3.83 -7.35 11.60
N SER A 5 -2.57 -6.94 11.77
CA SER A 5 -1.71 -6.53 10.67
C SER A 5 -1.49 -7.66 9.65
N GLU A 6 -1.40 -8.91 10.13
CA GLU A 6 -1.30 -10.10 9.29
C GLU A 6 -2.58 -10.37 8.50
N GLN A 7 -3.76 -10.19 9.12
CA GLN A 7 -5.04 -10.36 8.44
C GLN A 7 -5.24 -9.31 7.34
N ALA A 8 -4.92 -8.05 7.65
CA ALA A 8 -4.97 -6.95 6.69
C ALA A 8 -4.00 -7.20 5.51
N ALA A 9 -2.75 -7.57 5.81
CA ALA A 9 -1.75 -7.88 4.78
C ALA A 9 -2.21 -9.04 3.89
N LYS A 10 -2.75 -10.11 4.48
CA LYS A 10 -3.29 -11.26 3.74
C LYS A 10 -4.43 -10.84 2.81
N LEU A 11 -5.38 -10.04 3.30
CA LEU A 11 -6.50 -9.56 2.49
C LEU A 11 -6.03 -8.67 1.32
N ILE A 12 -5.06 -7.79 1.55
CA ILE A 12 -4.45 -6.96 0.51
C ILE A 12 -3.77 -7.85 -0.55
N LEU A 13 -3.05 -8.90 -0.14
CA LEU A 13 -2.39 -9.83 -1.06
C LEU A 13 -3.39 -10.63 -1.89
N GLU A 14 -4.44 -11.17 -1.26
CA GLU A 14 -5.50 -11.92 -1.97
C GLU A 14 -6.16 -11.07 -3.06
N ARG A 15 -6.44 -9.78 -2.75
CA ARG A 15 -7.00 -8.84 -3.72
C ARG A 15 -5.98 -8.43 -4.78
N LEU A 16 -4.72 -8.23 -4.39
CA LEU A 16 -3.64 -7.94 -5.31
C LEU A 16 -3.48 -9.07 -6.33
N GLU A 17 -3.41 -10.32 -5.89
CA GLU A 17 -3.26 -11.50 -6.76
C GLU A 17 -4.44 -11.65 -7.72
N LYS A 18 -5.66 -11.40 -7.24
CA LYS A 18 -6.87 -11.45 -8.06
C LYS A 18 -6.83 -10.45 -9.22
N ASP A 19 -6.38 -9.22 -8.95
CA ASP A 19 -6.38 -8.13 -9.93
C ASP A 19 -5.05 -7.98 -10.69
N PHE A 20 -4.03 -8.73 -10.31
CA PHE A 20 -2.71 -8.70 -10.95
C PHE A 20 -2.66 -9.64 -12.17
N SER A 21 -2.72 -9.05 -13.35
CA SER A 21 -2.42 -9.72 -14.62
C SER A 21 -1.16 -9.14 -15.24
N ARG A 22 -0.12 -9.97 -15.45
CA ARG A 22 1.16 -9.52 -16.01
C ARG A 22 1.03 -9.20 -17.50
N HIS A 23 1.31 -7.95 -17.86
CA HIS A 23 1.36 -7.47 -19.24
C HIS A 23 2.72 -6.87 -19.56
N SER A 24 3.15 -7.00 -20.81
CA SER A 24 4.38 -6.35 -21.28
C SER A 24 4.20 -4.81 -21.28
N ARG A 25 5.32 -4.08 -21.11
CA ARG A 25 5.35 -2.61 -21.10
C ARG A 25 4.35 -1.97 -20.13
N THR A 26 4.15 -2.61 -18.98
CA THR A 26 3.24 -2.16 -17.92
C THR A 26 3.97 -2.12 -16.59
N ILE A 27 3.89 -1.00 -15.89
CA ILE A 27 4.43 -0.85 -14.53
C ILE A 27 3.31 -1.14 -13.54
N TYR A 28 3.63 -1.89 -12.50
CA TYR A 28 2.72 -2.22 -11.39
C TYR A 28 3.29 -1.67 -10.10
N GLN A 29 2.48 -0.90 -9.38
CA GLN A 29 2.85 -0.29 -8.10
C GLN A 29 1.71 -0.47 -7.10
N MET A 30 2.05 -0.60 -5.83
CA MET A 30 1.09 -0.48 -4.73
C MET A 30 1.16 0.95 -4.22
N LEU A 31 0.08 1.71 -4.34
CA LEU A 31 -0.03 3.06 -3.80
C LEU A 31 -0.69 2.99 -2.42
N ILE A 32 0.01 3.51 -1.42
CA ILE A 32 -0.47 3.68 -0.06
C ILE A 32 -0.72 5.17 0.17
N VAL A 33 -1.97 5.51 0.45
CA VAL A 33 -2.41 6.88 0.68
C VAL A 33 -2.78 7.03 2.15
N ARG A 34 -2.15 7.99 2.81
CA ARG A 34 -2.58 8.44 4.13
C ARG A 34 -3.69 9.46 3.96
N ASP A 35 -4.92 9.07 4.27
CA ASP A 35 -6.02 10.01 4.38
C ASP A 35 -6.01 10.63 5.77
N ARG A 36 -5.85 11.95 5.85
CA ARG A 36 -5.84 12.68 7.13
C ARG A 36 -7.20 13.15 7.58
N PHE A 37 -8.16 13.20 6.66
CA PHE A 37 -9.51 13.69 6.96
C PHE A 37 -10.37 12.58 7.52
N ASP A 38 -10.27 11.40 6.90
CA ASP A 38 -11.01 10.21 7.33
C ASP A 38 -10.23 9.34 8.31
N GLU A 39 -8.98 9.70 8.63
CA GLU A 39 -8.07 8.93 9.51
C GLU A 39 -7.93 7.45 9.09
N VAL A 40 -7.73 7.22 7.79
CA VAL A 40 -7.54 5.87 7.23
C VAL A 40 -6.30 5.77 6.35
N TYR A 41 -5.84 4.53 6.14
CA TYR A 41 -4.83 4.22 5.13
C TYR A 41 -5.45 3.45 3.97
N ASN A 42 -5.40 4.02 2.77
CA ASN A 42 -5.94 3.41 1.56
C ASN A 42 -4.84 2.76 0.71
N PHE A 43 -5.09 1.53 0.26
CA PHE A 43 -4.19 0.75 -0.57
C PHE A 43 -4.80 0.58 -1.96
N PHE A 44 -4.01 0.87 -3.00
CA PHE A 44 -4.42 0.71 -4.38
C PHE A 44 -3.36 -0.05 -5.19
N LEU A 45 -3.81 -0.82 -6.18
CA LEU A 45 -2.98 -1.31 -7.26
C LEU A 45 -3.02 -0.30 -8.40
N GLU A 46 -1.88 0.31 -8.67
CA GLU A 46 -1.65 1.19 -9.82
C GLU A 46 -1.08 0.37 -10.98
N ILE A 47 -1.80 0.36 -12.10
CA ILE A 47 -1.42 -0.30 -13.35
C ILE A 47 -1.17 0.80 -14.38
N LYS A 48 0.10 0.94 -14.80
CA LYS A 48 0.56 2.00 -15.69
C LYS A 48 1.10 1.40 -17.00
N PRO A 49 0.21 1.08 -17.95
CA PRO A 49 0.61 0.63 -19.28
C PRO A 49 1.22 1.79 -20.08
N LYS A 50 2.25 1.50 -20.86
CA LYS A 50 2.85 2.49 -21.77
C LYS A 50 1.81 2.95 -22.81
N ASP A 51 1.73 4.25 -23.04
CA ASP A 51 0.87 4.89 -24.07
C ASP A 51 -0.63 4.62 -23.89
N ARG A 52 -1.07 4.27 -22.68
CA ARG A 52 -2.47 3.98 -22.34
C ARG A 52 -2.84 4.62 -21.00
N ARG A 53 -4.14 4.74 -20.75
CA ARG A 53 -4.66 5.29 -19.50
C ARG A 53 -4.25 4.43 -18.31
N GLU A 54 -3.76 5.08 -17.27
CA GLU A 54 -3.47 4.45 -15.98
C GLU A 54 -4.76 3.99 -15.30
N LYS A 55 -4.68 2.88 -14.58
CA LYS A 55 -5.80 2.32 -13.82
C LYS A 55 -5.40 2.17 -12.36
N SER A 56 -6.25 2.67 -11.47
CA SER A 56 -6.16 2.48 -10.03
C SER A 56 -7.25 1.51 -9.57
N ILE A 57 -6.89 0.47 -8.83
CA ILE A 57 -7.83 -0.51 -8.28
C ILE A 57 -7.72 -0.49 -6.76
N PRO A 58 -8.81 -0.23 -6.02
CA PRO A 58 -8.79 -0.27 -4.56
C PRO A 58 -8.54 -1.69 -4.07
N LEU A 59 -7.48 -1.86 -3.28
CA LEU A 59 -7.16 -3.12 -2.62
C LEU A 59 -7.81 -3.17 -1.26
N HIS A 60 -7.57 -2.20 -0.37
CA HIS A 60 -8.13 -2.22 0.97
C HIS A 60 -8.01 -0.84 1.64
N THR A 61 -8.74 -0.66 2.73
CA THR A 61 -8.71 0.53 3.59
C THR A 61 -8.52 0.04 5.01
N LEU A 62 -7.49 0.53 5.68
CA LEU A 62 -7.22 0.26 7.09
C LEU A 62 -7.83 1.37 7.92
N ASP A 63 -8.80 1.03 8.77
CA ASP A 63 -9.44 1.97 9.69
C ASP A 63 -8.57 2.26 10.94
N ASN A 64 -7.54 1.44 11.17
CA ASN A 64 -6.57 1.70 12.24
C ASN A 64 -5.50 2.70 11.77
N TYR A 65 -5.60 3.93 12.26
CA TYR A 65 -4.74 5.04 11.86
C TYR A 65 -3.35 5.06 12.52
N GLU A 66 -3.02 4.09 13.37
CA GLU A 66 -1.73 4.02 14.03
C GLU A 66 -0.59 3.69 13.05
N LEU A 67 0.47 4.52 13.07
CA LEU A 67 1.60 4.35 12.15
C LEU A 67 2.41 3.08 12.42
N THR A 68 2.46 2.64 13.67
CA THR A 68 3.08 1.37 14.09
C THR A 68 2.34 0.17 13.50
N TYR A 69 1.01 0.25 13.44
CA TYR A 69 0.17 -0.76 12.81
C TYR A 69 0.41 -0.82 11.30
N LEU A 70 0.39 0.35 10.64
CA LEU A 70 0.70 0.43 9.21
C LEU A 70 2.10 -0.14 8.91
N GLU A 71 3.11 0.19 9.69
CA GLU A 71 4.47 -0.32 9.50
C GLU A 71 4.51 -1.85 9.57
N ALA A 72 3.80 -2.46 10.52
CA ALA A 72 3.68 -3.91 10.62
C ALA A 72 3.01 -4.53 9.39
N VAL A 73 1.93 -3.93 8.86
CA VAL A 73 1.28 -4.36 7.62
C VAL A 73 2.25 -4.28 6.44
N ILE A 74 2.95 -3.16 6.27
CA ILE A 74 3.92 -2.96 5.19
C ILE A 74 5.06 -3.99 5.26
N ASN A 75 5.56 -4.28 6.45
CA ASN A 75 6.60 -5.29 6.65
C ASN A 75 6.10 -6.69 6.25
N ALA A 76 4.88 -7.07 6.66
CA ALA A 76 4.28 -8.34 6.27
C ALA A 76 4.06 -8.44 4.75
N LEU A 77 3.64 -7.35 4.10
CA LEU A 77 3.49 -7.30 2.64
C LEU A 77 4.84 -7.46 1.93
N ARG A 78 5.90 -6.76 2.37
CA ARG A 78 7.25 -6.86 1.77
C ARG A 78 7.86 -8.25 1.85
N GLN A 79 7.48 -9.04 2.85
CA GLN A 79 7.93 -10.44 2.96
C GLN A 79 7.28 -11.35 1.92
N GLN A 80 6.07 -11.02 1.46
CA GLN A 80 5.26 -11.88 0.59
C GLN A 80 5.19 -11.38 -0.85
N THR A 81 5.50 -10.11 -1.12
CA THR A 81 5.51 -9.53 -2.47
C THR A 81 6.71 -8.62 -2.71
N GLN A 82 7.10 -8.52 -3.97
CA GLN A 82 8.17 -7.63 -4.46
C GLN A 82 7.60 -6.42 -5.21
N ILE A 83 6.29 -6.16 -5.10
CA ILE A 83 5.67 -5.00 -5.77
C ILE A 83 6.25 -3.69 -5.21
N THR A 84 6.51 -2.74 -6.12
CA THR A 84 7.01 -1.42 -5.72
C THR A 84 5.92 -0.67 -4.96
N MET A 85 6.21 -0.29 -3.72
CA MET A 85 5.31 0.50 -2.88
C MET A 85 5.60 2.00 -3.03
N GLN A 86 4.54 2.80 -3.17
CA GLN A 86 4.58 4.26 -3.26
C GLN A 86 3.74 4.84 -2.13
N PHE A 87 4.25 5.88 -1.46
CA PHE A 87 3.60 6.49 -0.30
C PHE A 87 3.20 7.93 -0.63
N LYS A 88 1.94 8.28 -0.41
CA LYS A 88 1.39 9.63 -0.63
C LYS A 88 0.72 10.17 0.64
N GLY A 89 1.02 11.42 1.01
CA GLY A 89 0.49 12.02 2.24
C GLY A 89 1.29 11.70 3.51
N PHE A 90 2.52 11.18 3.33
CA PHE A 90 3.44 10.78 4.40
C PHE A 90 4.64 11.74 4.54
N GLU A 91 4.55 12.94 3.96
CA GLU A 91 5.63 13.92 3.98
C GLU A 91 5.99 14.30 5.42
N GLY A 92 7.29 14.25 5.75
CA GLY A 92 7.79 14.56 7.10
C GLY A 92 7.61 13.46 8.14
N LEU A 93 6.98 12.32 7.80
CA LEU A 93 6.81 11.20 8.73
C LEU A 93 8.00 10.23 8.71
N ILE A 94 8.19 9.57 9.86
CA ILE A 94 9.25 8.59 10.12
C ILE A 94 8.58 7.30 10.58
N TRP A 95 9.05 6.17 10.04
CA TRP A 95 8.64 4.85 10.49
C TRP A 95 8.99 4.62 11.97
N PRO A 96 8.01 4.32 12.85
CA PRO A 96 8.25 4.18 14.29
C PRO A 96 9.30 3.14 14.68
N GLN A 97 9.35 1.99 14.00
CA GLN A 97 10.31 0.93 14.32
C GLN A 97 11.61 1.10 13.53
N ALA A 98 11.51 1.33 12.21
CA ALA A 98 12.70 1.45 11.37
C ALA A 98 13.45 2.78 11.54
N GLN A 99 12.83 3.82 12.11
CA GLN A 99 13.41 5.16 12.30
C GLN A 99 13.95 5.78 11.00
N THR A 100 13.28 5.49 9.88
CA THR A 100 13.59 6.01 8.54
C THR A 100 12.44 6.81 7.97
N ARG A 101 12.73 7.76 7.08
CA ARG A 101 11.69 8.58 6.42
C ARG A 101 10.81 7.73 5.50
N ILE A 102 9.50 7.96 5.55
CA ILE A 102 8.51 7.17 4.79
C ILE A 102 8.50 7.57 3.32
N ALA A 103 8.39 8.87 3.05
CA ALA A 103 8.44 9.43 1.72
C ALA A 103 9.64 10.38 1.62
N LYS A 104 10.26 10.45 0.43
CA LYS A 104 11.18 11.54 0.11
C LYS A 104 10.32 12.78 -0.10
N GLY A 105 10.50 13.76 0.79
CA GLY A 105 9.95 15.10 0.60
C GLY A 105 10.64 15.84 -0.53
#